data_AF-A0A8T2GBV7-F1
#
_entry.id   AF-A0A8T2GBV7-F1
#
_cell.length_a   1.000
_cell.length_b   1.000
_cell.length_c   1.000
_cell.angle_alpha   90.00
_cell.angle_beta   90.00
_cell.angle_gamma   90.00
#
_symmetry.space_group_name_H-M   'P 1'
#
loop_
_entity.id
_entity.type
_entity.pdbx_description
1 polymer ?
#
loop_
_entity_poly.entity_id
_entity_poly.type
_entity_poly.pdbx_seq_one_letter_code
_entity_poly.pdbx_strand_id
1 'polypeptide(L)'
;MAQHQHSPQRPRDQDNTRPHDQYGIVFSVSGDDVARKQGDSFSQPDPTVATMGSVDTVTIGEALEATALSLGDKPVDRRDAAAIQAAETRATGESKGRPGGLAVAAQAAATTNEQTVSEEDKVTIADILTDAAERLPGDKVVTSEDAEAVVGAELRSSSEMKTTPGGVADSMSAGARLNQQL
;
A
#
# COMPACT_ATOMS: atom_id res chain seq x y z
N MET A 1 -59.70 -11.09 -43.02
CA MET A 1 -58.40 -11.62 -43.47
C MET A 1 -57.55 -11.84 -42.23
N ALA A 2 -57.34 -13.11 -41.89
CA ALA A 2 -56.44 -13.53 -40.81
C ALA A 2 -55.03 -13.70 -41.38
N GLN A 3 -54.01 -13.35 -40.60
CA GLN A 3 -52.65 -13.88 -40.76
C GLN A 3 -52.03 -13.92 -39.36
N HIS A 4 -51.97 -15.12 -38.79
CA HIS A 4 -51.08 -15.47 -37.68
C HIS A 4 -49.63 -15.46 -38.17
N GLN A 5 -48.69 -15.06 -37.32
CA GLN A 5 -47.31 -15.53 -37.42
C GLN A 5 -46.83 -15.91 -36.01
N HIS A 6 -46.37 -17.15 -35.91
CA HIS A 6 -45.93 -17.85 -34.71
C HIS A 6 -44.42 -18.08 -34.82
N SER A 7 -43.71 -17.84 -33.71
CA SER A 7 -42.54 -18.59 -33.20
C SER A 7 -41.14 -18.42 -33.86
N PRO A 8 -40.03 -18.87 -33.21
CA PRO A 8 -39.86 -19.34 -31.82
C PRO A 8 -38.69 -18.68 -31.04
N GLN A 9 -38.84 -18.64 -29.71
CA GLN A 9 -37.78 -18.37 -28.74
C GLN A 9 -36.90 -19.61 -28.53
N ARG A 10 -35.60 -19.38 -28.30
CA ARG A 10 -34.54 -20.38 -28.14
C ARG A 10 -34.58 -21.01 -26.73
N PRO A 11 -34.30 -22.33 -26.55
CA PRO A 11 -34.41 -22.98 -25.24
C PRO A 11 -33.25 -22.61 -24.30
N ARG A 12 -33.57 -22.39 -23.02
CA ARG A 12 -32.60 -22.42 -21.91
C ARG A 12 -32.69 -23.79 -21.24
N ASP A 13 -31.67 -24.61 -21.45
CA ASP A 13 -31.44 -25.80 -20.64
C ASP A 13 -30.75 -25.39 -19.35
N GLN A 14 -31.40 -25.63 -18.20
CA GLN A 14 -30.79 -26.01 -16.93
C GLN A 14 -31.88 -26.18 -15.88
N ASP A 15 -32.35 -27.42 -15.74
CA ASP A 15 -33.05 -27.90 -14.56
C ASP A 15 -32.19 -29.06 -14.03
N ASN A 16 -31.53 -28.87 -12.88
CA ASN A 16 -30.84 -29.96 -12.19
C ASN A 16 -31.26 -29.94 -10.72
N THR A 17 -32.36 -30.63 -10.50
CA THR A 17 -32.93 -31.01 -9.22
C THR A 17 -32.13 -32.17 -8.61
N ARG A 18 -31.66 -31.98 -7.36
CA ARG A 18 -31.35 -33.06 -6.40
C ARG A 18 -32.65 -33.84 -6.07
N PRO A 19 -32.66 -35.14 -5.70
CA PRO A 19 -32.13 -35.66 -4.40
C PRO A 19 -31.67 -37.16 -4.39
N HIS A 20 -30.84 -37.66 -3.46
CA HIS A 20 -31.11 -38.42 -2.20
C HIS A 20 -29.96 -39.46 -2.08
N ASP A 21 -29.13 -39.44 -1.02
CA ASP A 21 -29.18 -40.21 0.23
C ASP A 21 -28.38 -41.52 0.23
N GLN A 22 -27.85 -41.84 1.43
CA GLN A 22 -27.42 -43.16 1.93
C GLN A 22 -25.91 -43.48 1.91
N TYR A 23 -25.24 -43.27 3.05
CA TYR A 23 -24.35 -44.28 3.67
C TYR A 23 -24.39 -44.15 5.21
N GLY A 24 -24.63 -45.28 5.88
CA GLY A 24 -24.98 -45.40 7.29
C GLY A 24 -23.82 -45.68 8.26
N ILE A 25 -23.91 -45.03 9.43
CA ILE A 25 -23.83 -45.49 10.83
C ILE A 25 -23.02 -46.77 11.20
N VAL A 26 -21.98 -46.52 12.02
CA VAL A 26 -21.47 -47.16 13.28
C VAL A 26 -21.05 -48.64 13.37
N PHE A 27 -19.88 -48.87 14.01
CA PHE A 27 -19.76 -49.67 15.25
C PHE A 27 -18.50 -49.31 16.06
N SER A 28 -18.67 -49.13 17.38
CA SER A 28 -17.65 -48.96 18.45
C SER A 28 -16.78 -50.23 18.60
N VAL A 29 -15.65 -50.30 19.33
CA VAL A 29 -15.46 -50.12 20.79
C VAL A 29 -13.96 -50.16 21.19
N SER A 30 -13.64 -49.39 22.24
CA SER A 30 -12.83 -49.72 23.45
C SER A 30 -11.34 -50.11 23.35
N GLY A 31 -10.52 -49.48 24.20
CA GLY A 31 -9.31 -50.11 24.75
C GLY A 31 -8.23 -49.15 25.23
N ASP A 32 -8.08 -49.08 26.55
CA ASP A 32 -7.23 -48.21 27.37
C ASP A 32 -5.70 -48.27 27.19
N ASP A 33 -5.07 -47.25 27.78
CA ASP A 33 -3.67 -46.92 28.03
C ASP A 33 -2.65 -48.06 28.20
N VAL A 34 -1.44 -47.87 27.66
CA VAL A 34 -0.17 -48.09 28.41
C VAL A 34 1.00 -47.33 27.78
N ALA A 35 1.64 -46.50 28.60
CA ALA A 35 2.87 -45.77 28.31
C ALA A 35 4.06 -46.67 27.95
N ARG A 36 4.80 -46.32 26.88
CA ARG A 36 6.26 -46.52 26.77
C ARG A 36 6.86 -45.37 25.95
N LYS A 37 7.50 -44.43 26.64
CA LYS A 37 8.38 -43.42 26.05
C LYS A 37 9.77 -44.02 25.85
N GLN A 38 10.24 -44.11 24.61
CA GLN A 38 11.67 -44.13 24.27
C GLN A 38 11.84 -43.78 22.78
N GLY A 39 12.67 -42.78 22.48
CA GLY A 39 13.43 -42.70 21.23
C GLY A 39 12.92 -41.72 20.17
N ASP A 40 13.49 -40.51 20.17
CA ASP A 40 13.96 -39.74 19.00
C ASP A 40 12.99 -39.43 17.85
N SER A 41 12.56 -38.16 17.76
CA SER A 41 13.00 -37.21 16.70
C SER A 41 12.02 -36.04 16.49
N PHE A 42 12.59 -34.89 16.11
CA PHE A 42 11.98 -33.70 15.48
C PHE A 42 11.24 -32.69 16.36
N SER A 43 11.96 -31.63 16.74
CA SER A 43 11.68 -30.25 16.25
C SER A 43 12.62 -29.29 16.98
N GLN A 44 13.82 -29.10 16.44
CA GLN A 44 14.46 -27.81 16.64
C GLN A 44 13.66 -26.81 15.78
N PRO A 45 13.23 -25.64 16.30
CA PRO A 45 12.79 -24.58 15.43
C PRO A 45 13.95 -24.26 14.49
N ASP A 46 13.67 -24.24 13.18
CA ASP A 46 14.63 -23.78 12.19
C ASP A 46 15.29 -22.49 12.70
N PRO A 47 16.63 -22.37 12.66
CA PRO A 47 17.22 -21.05 12.77
C PRO A 47 16.61 -20.25 11.62
N THR A 48 15.85 -19.21 11.96
CA THR A 48 15.46 -18.16 11.01
C THR A 48 16.65 -17.94 10.11
N VAL A 49 16.53 -18.35 8.85
CA VAL A 49 17.50 -17.97 7.83
C VAL A 49 17.43 -16.46 7.85
N ALA A 50 18.40 -15.84 8.53
CA ALA A 50 18.73 -14.47 8.25
C ALA A 50 19.09 -14.49 6.78
N THR A 51 18.16 -14.04 5.93
CA THR A 51 18.43 -13.70 4.54
C THR A 51 19.56 -12.68 4.57
N MET A 52 20.80 -13.15 4.51
CA MET A 52 21.93 -12.34 4.11
C MET A 52 21.95 -12.45 2.59
N GLY A 53 21.32 -11.48 1.93
CA GLY A 53 21.25 -11.41 0.48
C GLY A 53 20.10 -10.60 -0.11
N SER A 54 19.32 -9.84 0.68
CA SER A 54 18.49 -8.79 0.09
C SER A 54 19.36 -7.57 -0.12
N VAL A 55 19.58 -7.22 -1.36
CA VAL A 55 19.77 -5.81 -1.70
C VAL A 55 18.59 -5.05 -1.12
N ASP A 56 18.84 -4.15 -0.17
CA ASP A 56 17.78 -3.42 0.53
C ASP A 56 17.06 -2.55 -0.49
N THR A 57 15.87 -2.99 -0.91
CA THR A 57 15.01 -2.25 -1.81
C THR A 57 14.39 -1.08 -1.06
N VAL A 58 14.40 0.11 -1.65
CA VAL A 58 13.78 1.30 -1.07
C VAL A 58 12.26 1.21 -1.22
N THR A 59 11.52 1.48 -0.16
CA THR A 59 10.05 1.61 -0.19
C THR A 59 9.59 3.05 -0.44
N ILE A 60 8.28 3.24 -0.67
CA ILE A 60 7.69 4.57 -0.80
C ILE A 60 7.81 5.32 0.53
N GLY A 61 7.54 4.65 1.65
CA GLY A 61 7.70 5.22 2.99
C GLY A 61 9.12 5.65 3.31
N GLU A 62 10.12 4.81 3.01
CA GLU A 62 11.53 5.17 3.19
C GLU A 62 11.95 6.36 2.33
N ALA A 63 11.43 6.46 1.09
CA ALA A 63 11.66 7.63 0.24
C ALA A 63 11.02 8.92 0.81
N LEU A 64 9.87 8.82 1.48
CA LEU A 64 9.25 9.94 2.18
C LEU A 64 10.05 10.36 3.41
N GLU A 65 10.55 9.41 4.21
CA GLU A 65 11.45 9.70 5.33
C GLU A 65 12.76 10.34 4.88
N ALA A 66 13.34 9.88 3.76
CA ALA A 66 14.51 10.53 3.16
C ALA A 66 14.25 12.01 2.78
N THR A 67 13.00 12.34 2.44
CA THR A 67 12.59 13.73 2.21
C THR A 67 12.54 14.53 3.51
N ALA A 68 12.08 13.93 4.61
CA ALA A 68 12.14 14.54 5.94
C ALA A 68 13.58 14.86 6.37
N LEU A 69 14.55 14.02 5.98
CA LEU A 69 15.97 14.28 6.24
C LEU A 69 16.54 15.40 5.36
N SER A 70 16.08 15.51 4.12
CA SER A 70 16.62 16.46 3.13
C SER A 70 16.03 17.86 3.25
N LEU A 71 14.73 17.96 3.55
CA LEU A 71 13.96 19.20 3.61
C LEU A 71 13.17 19.34 4.91
N GLY A 72 13.64 18.72 6.00
CA GLY A 72 12.90 18.65 7.26
C GLY A 72 12.38 19.99 7.77
N ASP A 73 13.21 21.04 7.74
CA ASP A 73 12.86 22.39 8.21
C ASP A 73 11.97 23.18 7.23
N LYS A 74 11.72 22.67 6.02
CA LYS A 74 10.89 23.35 5.03
C LYS A 74 9.42 23.32 5.50
N PRO A 75 8.72 24.47 5.57
CA PRO A 75 7.27 24.49 5.73
C PRO A 75 6.56 23.75 4.59
N VAL A 76 5.55 22.96 4.91
CA VAL A 76 4.76 22.24 3.89
C VAL A 76 3.99 23.23 3.01
N ASP A 77 4.13 23.10 1.70
CA ASP A 77 3.36 23.85 0.70
C ASP A 77 2.37 22.94 -0.07
N ARG A 78 1.58 23.55 -0.97
CA ARG A 78 0.59 22.81 -1.79
C ARG A 78 1.21 21.78 -2.73
N ARG A 79 2.44 21.99 -3.20
CA ARG A 79 3.15 21.05 -4.09
C ARG A 79 3.60 19.84 -3.30
N ASP A 80 4.16 20.06 -2.11
CA ASP A 80 4.53 18.99 -1.19
C ASP A 80 3.30 18.14 -0.84
N ALA A 81 2.18 18.78 -0.45
CA ALA A 81 0.95 18.08 -0.13
C ALA A 81 0.43 17.23 -1.30
N ALA A 82 0.51 17.73 -2.54
CA ALA A 82 0.12 16.96 -3.72
C ALA A 82 1.05 15.77 -4.00
N ALA A 83 2.36 15.95 -3.82
CA ALA A 83 3.35 14.88 -3.99
C ALA A 83 3.19 13.79 -2.92
N ILE A 84 2.99 14.18 -1.64
CA ILE A 84 2.74 13.25 -0.53
C ILE A 84 1.43 12.48 -0.76
N GLN A 85 0.38 13.15 -1.23
CA GLN A 85 -0.88 12.48 -1.57
C GLN A 85 -0.68 11.44 -2.68
N ALA A 86 0.07 11.79 -3.73
CA ALA A 86 0.37 10.85 -4.79
C ALA A 86 1.14 9.64 -4.26
N ALA A 87 2.19 9.87 -3.45
CA ALA A 87 2.97 8.80 -2.81
C ALA A 87 2.09 7.87 -1.96
N GLU A 88 1.25 8.41 -1.08
CA GLU A 88 0.33 7.61 -0.26
C GLU A 88 -0.66 6.82 -1.12
N THR A 89 -1.19 7.41 -2.20
CA THR A 89 -2.08 6.72 -3.14
C THR A 89 -1.35 5.55 -3.82
N ARG A 90 -0.06 5.72 -4.14
CA ARG A 90 0.76 4.66 -4.75
C ARG A 90 1.07 3.53 -3.78
N ALA A 91 1.32 3.84 -2.52
CA ALA A 91 1.54 2.83 -1.48
C ALA A 91 0.25 2.05 -1.17
N THR A 92 -0.86 2.75 -0.95
CA THR A 92 -2.10 2.15 -0.42
C THR A 92 -3.07 1.67 -1.49
N GLY A 93 -2.99 2.20 -2.72
CA GLY A 93 -4.01 2.05 -3.74
C GLY A 93 -5.28 2.86 -3.49
N GLU A 94 -5.36 3.63 -2.40
CA GLU A 94 -6.53 4.42 -2.03
C GLU A 94 -6.44 5.83 -2.63
N SER A 95 -7.30 6.16 -3.60
CA SER A 95 -7.29 7.49 -4.25
C SER A 95 -7.84 8.62 -3.38
N LYS A 96 -8.57 8.29 -2.31
CA LYS A 96 -9.05 9.26 -1.31
C LYS A 96 -8.13 9.15 -0.12
N GLY A 97 -7.51 10.27 0.28
CA GLY A 97 -6.62 10.32 1.44
C GLY A 97 -7.30 9.69 2.66
N ARG A 98 -6.57 8.84 3.37
CA ARG A 98 -7.10 8.15 4.54
C ARG A 98 -7.27 9.14 5.69
N PRO A 99 -8.38 9.09 6.45
CA PRO A 99 -8.48 9.86 7.69
C PRO A 99 -7.29 9.54 8.62
N GLY A 100 -6.50 10.56 8.96
CA GLY A 100 -5.27 10.41 9.76
C GLY A 100 -4.02 9.98 8.97
N GLY A 101 -4.11 9.84 7.65
CA GLY A 101 -2.97 9.57 6.76
C GLY A 101 -2.06 10.78 6.55
N LEU A 102 -0.88 10.53 5.97
CA LEU A 102 0.13 11.54 5.65
C LEU A 102 -0.42 12.58 4.68
N ALA A 103 -1.19 12.14 3.68
CA ALA A 103 -1.80 13.01 2.68
C ALA A 103 -2.75 14.04 3.27
N VAL A 104 -3.63 13.60 4.18
CA VAL A 104 -4.61 14.49 4.85
C VAL A 104 -3.88 15.47 5.78
N ALA A 105 -2.87 14.99 6.51
CA ALA A 105 -2.05 15.84 7.37
C ALA A 105 -1.29 16.91 6.57
N ALA A 106 -0.67 16.54 5.44
CA ALA A 106 0.03 17.46 4.57
C ALA A 106 -0.89 18.53 3.96
N GLN A 107 -2.11 18.16 3.54
CA GLN A 107 -3.08 19.12 3.02
C GLN A 107 -3.56 20.12 4.09
N ALA A 108 -3.80 19.63 5.31
CA ALA A 108 -4.15 20.48 6.45
C ALA A 108 -2.99 21.43 6.80
N ALA A 109 -1.76 20.92 6.81
CA ALA A 109 -0.55 21.69 7.03
C ALA A 109 -0.39 22.78 5.97
N ALA A 110 -0.45 22.45 4.67
CA ALA A 110 -0.35 23.43 3.59
C ALA A 110 -1.41 24.53 3.69
N THR A 111 -2.66 24.18 3.97
CA THR A 111 -3.76 25.15 4.13
C THR A 111 -3.51 26.07 5.33
N THR A 112 -3.03 25.52 6.44
CA THR A 112 -2.73 26.28 7.65
C THR A 112 -1.53 27.20 7.45
N ASN A 113 -0.47 26.68 6.82
CA ASN A 113 0.76 27.42 6.53
C ASN A 113 0.53 28.60 5.59
N GLU A 114 -0.40 28.49 4.63
CA GLU A 114 -0.79 29.61 3.76
C GLU A 114 -1.43 30.78 4.53
N GLN A 115 -2.04 30.52 5.68
CA GLN A 115 -2.65 31.54 6.54
C GLN A 115 -1.75 31.98 7.70
N THR A 116 -0.62 31.31 7.90
CA THR A 116 0.27 31.53 9.04
C THR A 116 1.41 32.46 8.63
N VAL A 117 1.51 33.60 9.34
CA VAL A 117 2.52 34.63 9.03
C VAL A 117 3.89 34.28 9.60
N SER A 118 3.94 33.71 10.82
CA SER A 118 5.22 33.36 11.44
C SER A 118 5.74 32.05 10.86
N GLU A 119 6.98 32.04 10.36
CA GLU A 119 7.59 30.81 9.82
C GLU A 119 7.83 29.77 10.92
N GLU A 120 8.03 30.18 12.18
CA GLU A 120 8.26 29.28 13.31
C GLU A 120 7.02 28.48 13.73
N ASP A 121 5.83 28.98 13.39
CA ASP A 121 4.55 28.34 13.72
C ASP A 121 4.05 27.41 12.59
N LYS A 122 4.78 27.35 11.47
CA LYS A 122 4.38 26.52 10.33
C LYS A 122 4.73 25.06 10.56
N VAL A 123 3.85 24.20 10.09
CA VAL A 123 4.07 22.75 10.08
C VAL A 123 5.07 22.42 8.98
N THR A 124 6.11 21.68 9.34
CA THR A 124 7.24 21.37 8.46
C THR A 124 7.11 19.99 7.80
N ILE A 125 7.96 19.71 6.82
CA ILE A 125 8.03 18.39 6.17
C ILE A 125 8.42 17.30 7.18
N ALA A 126 9.32 17.60 8.12
CA ALA A 126 9.69 16.66 9.18
C ALA A 126 8.48 16.29 10.06
N ASP A 127 7.65 17.25 10.43
CA ASP A 127 6.45 17.01 11.25
C ASP A 127 5.46 16.04 10.58
N ILE A 128 5.43 16.02 9.25
CA ILE A 128 4.52 15.16 8.48
C ILE A 128 5.14 13.81 8.16
N LEU A 129 6.37 13.79 7.65
CA LEU A 129 6.99 12.62 7.02
C LEU A 129 7.92 11.81 7.93
N THR A 130 8.14 12.23 9.18
CA THR A 130 8.80 11.36 10.17
C THR A 130 7.98 10.08 10.36
N ASP A 131 8.69 8.95 10.37
CA ASP A 131 8.16 7.59 10.47
C ASP A 131 7.14 7.24 9.35
N ALA A 132 7.29 7.82 8.16
CA ALA A 132 6.37 7.57 7.04
C ALA A 132 6.32 6.10 6.62
N ALA A 133 7.41 5.34 6.74
CA ALA A 133 7.43 3.89 6.44
C ALA A 133 6.54 3.10 7.40
N GLU A 134 6.52 3.46 8.68
CA GLU A 134 5.67 2.81 9.68
C GLU A 134 4.20 3.25 9.57
N ARG A 135 3.98 4.48 9.07
CA ARG A 135 2.65 5.10 8.99
C ARG A 135 1.94 4.82 7.67
N LEU A 136 2.64 4.31 6.66
CA LEU A 136 2.05 3.92 5.38
C LEU A 136 1.55 2.46 5.40
N PRO A 137 0.23 2.26 5.41
CA PRO A 137 -0.35 0.93 5.43
C PRO A 137 -0.19 0.28 4.06
N GLY A 138 0.46 -0.89 4.01
CA GLY A 138 0.77 -1.53 2.74
C GLY A 138 1.90 -0.85 1.98
N ASP A 139 2.83 -0.22 2.70
CA ASP A 139 4.05 0.31 2.09
C ASP A 139 4.73 -0.74 1.21
N LYS A 140 5.21 -0.29 0.05
CA LYS A 140 5.70 -1.15 -1.01
C LYS A 140 6.97 -0.56 -1.60
N VAL A 141 7.75 -1.42 -2.24
CA VAL A 141 8.94 -1.03 -3.01
C VAL A 141 8.56 0.04 -4.03
N VAL A 142 9.31 1.15 -4.04
CA VAL A 142 9.07 2.24 -4.98
C VAL A 142 9.52 1.85 -6.39
N THR A 143 8.66 2.09 -7.38
CA THR A 143 8.99 1.86 -8.80
C THR A 143 9.12 3.18 -9.58
N SER A 144 9.64 3.11 -10.81
CA SER A 144 9.71 4.27 -11.70
C SER A 144 8.34 4.87 -11.98
N GLU A 145 7.32 4.03 -12.17
CA GLU A 145 5.95 4.47 -12.42
C GLU A 145 5.36 5.23 -11.23
N ASP A 146 5.70 4.82 -10.01
CA ASP A 146 5.27 5.54 -8.80
C ASP A 146 5.96 6.91 -8.71
N ALA A 147 7.27 6.96 -8.96
CA ALA A 147 8.04 8.20 -8.96
C ALA A 147 7.54 9.19 -10.02
N GLU A 148 7.26 8.72 -11.24
CA GLU A 148 6.70 9.54 -12.33
C GLU A 148 5.31 10.08 -11.99
N ALA A 149 4.46 9.27 -11.35
CA ALA A 149 3.14 9.73 -10.90
C ALA A 149 3.27 10.88 -9.89
N VAL A 150 4.24 10.80 -8.98
CA VAL A 150 4.52 11.83 -7.98
C VAL A 150 5.10 13.09 -8.63
N VAL A 151 6.04 12.97 -9.57
CA VAL A 151 6.53 14.10 -10.38
C VAL A 151 5.37 14.79 -11.08
N GLY A 152 4.46 14.03 -11.71
CA GLY A 152 3.30 14.58 -12.39
C GLY A 152 2.33 15.31 -11.46
N ALA A 153 2.15 14.82 -10.23
CA ALA A 153 1.33 15.48 -9.21
C ALA A 153 1.96 16.79 -8.74
N GLU A 154 3.27 16.80 -8.49
CA GLU A 154 3.97 18.00 -8.06
C GLU A 154 3.97 19.09 -9.14
N LEU A 155 4.25 18.71 -10.39
CA LEU A 155 4.26 19.62 -11.52
C LEU A 155 2.89 20.28 -11.75
N ARG A 156 1.80 19.51 -11.62
CA ARG A 156 0.43 20.01 -11.79
C ARG A 156 0.06 21.04 -10.72
N SER A 157 0.63 20.90 -9.52
CA SER A 157 0.42 21.81 -8.40
C SER A 157 1.38 23.01 -8.41
N SER A 158 2.35 23.01 -9.33
CA SER A 158 3.32 24.09 -9.49
C SER A 158 2.89 25.06 -10.60
N SER A 159 2.95 26.37 -10.34
CA SER A 159 2.75 27.39 -11.38
C SER A 159 3.94 27.48 -12.35
N GLU A 160 5.14 27.12 -11.88
CA GLU A 160 6.39 27.20 -12.66
C GLU A 160 6.72 25.92 -13.44
N MET A 161 5.91 24.85 -13.33
CA MET A 161 6.19 23.53 -13.90
C MET A 161 7.59 22.99 -13.54
N LYS A 162 7.91 23.02 -12.25
CA LYS A 162 9.17 22.51 -11.69
C LYS A 162 8.88 21.56 -10.55
N THR A 163 9.79 20.61 -10.30
CA THR A 163 9.82 19.81 -9.08
C THR A 163 10.66 20.51 -8.00
N THR A 164 10.53 20.10 -6.75
CA THR A 164 11.30 20.62 -5.62
C THR A 164 12.58 19.80 -5.50
N PRO A 165 13.78 20.41 -5.67
CA PRO A 165 15.04 19.70 -5.44
C PRO A 165 15.11 19.16 -4.01
N GLY A 166 15.49 17.89 -3.83
CA GLY A 166 15.49 17.23 -2.51
C GLY A 166 14.10 16.96 -1.93
N GLY A 167 13.02 17.25 -2.68
CA GLY A 167 11.64 17.00 -2.28
C GLY A 167 11.18 15.57 -2.58
N VAL A 168 9.89 15.33 -2.35
CA VAL A 168 9.27 14.00 -2.44
C VAL A 168 9.50 13.34 -3.81
N ALA A 169 9.34 14.08 -4.91
CA ALA A 169 9.53 13.57 -6.25
C ALA A 169 10.98 13.14 -6.54
N ASP A 170 11.96 13.85 -5.97
CA ASP A 170 13.39 13.57 -6.13
C ASP A 170 13.77 12.32 -5.33
N SER A 171 13.35 12.24 -4.06
CA SER A 171 13.59 11.07 -3.20
C SER A 171 12.96 9.79 -3.75
N MET A 172 11.72 9.85 -4.25
CA MET A 172 11.08 8.69 -4.88
C MET A 172 11.78 8.28 -6.17
N SER A 173 12.24 9.25 -6.97
CA SER A 173 13.03 8.96 -8.17
C SER A 173 14.37 8.32 -7.84
N ALA A 174 15.04 8.78 -6.79
CA ALA A 174 16.29 8.20 -6.30
C ALA A 174 16.07 6.77 -5.79
N GLY A 175 15.06 6.53 -4.96
CA GLY A 175 14.70 5.19 -4.49
C GLY A 175 14.38 4.23 -5.65
N ALA A 176 13.57 4.67 -6.62
CA ALA A 176 13.24 3.85 -7.80
C ALA A 176 14.49 3.51 -8.63
N ARG A 177 15.42 4.46 -8.80
CA ARG A 177 16.69 4.22 -9.51
C ARG A 177 17.59 3.24 -8.78
N LEU A 178 17.64 3.30 -7.45
CA LEU A 178 18.37 2.33 -6.64
C LEU A 178 17.78 0.93 -6.85
N ASN A 179 16.46 0.82 -6.81
CA ASN A 179 15.76 -0.45 -6.99
C ASN A 179 15.93 -1.08 -8.38
N GLN A 180 16.18 -0.29 -9.43
CA GLN A 180 16.45 -0.81 -10.78
C GLN A 180 17.86 -1.38 -10.96
N GLN A 181 18.78 -1.09 -10.04
CA GLN A 181 20.16 -1.57 -10.08
C GLN A 181 20.35 -2.91 -9.33
N LEU A 182 19.25 -3.45 -8.81
CA LEU A 182 19.16 -4.67 -8.00
C LEU A 182 18.75 -5.86 -8.87
#